data_AF-A0A077B1X3-F1
#
_entry.id   AF-A0A077B1X3-F1
#
_cell.length_a   1.000
_cell.length_b   1.000
_cell.length_c   1.000
_cell.angle_alpha   90.00
_cell.angle_beta   90.00
_cell.angle_gamma   90.00
#
_symmetry.space_group_name_H-M   'P 1'
#
loop_
_entity.id
_entity.type
_entity.pdbx_description
1 polymer ?
#
loop_
_entity_poly.entity_id
_entity_poly.type
_entity_poly.pdbx_seq_one_letter_code
_entity_poly.pdbx_strand_id
1 'polypeptide(L)'
;YSYDENESYKSFDYNADLEAAAPCHSCNLLDDSSLPFFILASVLGILASGAVLFALLRPLFHWQLCPGRPILAQLAVGSALFSIVVPILAPGLSSAHSIILCGLGYWVWYGSAFAQALLIGCRACLGPKLGAGQSPVLTLGLTVGIWVAAALLGLPITLASDTSRGLCTLASSRGLGALQSTHAVACFVVFILWPLGLMGAKGLRKALGWGPGPWVDILWVWFIFWWPHGIFLGLDTLVRFRIILLPTCLAQKVLDLLLHL
;
A
#
# COMPACT_ATOMS: atom_id res chain seq x y z
N TYR A 1 27.22 -35.51 61.92
CA TYR A 1 27.14 -34.04 61.95
C TYR A 1 26.55 -33.60 60.63
N SER A 2 25.30 -33.18 60.63
CA SER A 2 24.64 -32.53 59.49
C SER A 2 25.10 -31.08 59.41
N TYR A 3 25.24 -30.56 58.20
CA TYR A 3 25.16 -29.13 57.92
C TYR A 3 24.07 -28.95 56.87
N ASP A 4 22.92 -28.48 57.34
CA ASP A 4 21.87 -27.88 56.53
C ASP A 4 22.34 -26.49 56.10
N GLU A 5 22.67 -26.31 54.81
CA GLU A 5 22.74 -24.98 54.20
C GLU A 5 21.46 -24.75 53.41
N ASN A 6 20.59 -23.96 54.04
CA ASN A 6 19.30 -23.50 53.55
C ASN A 6 19.51 -22.31 52.60
N GLU A 7 20.00 -22.58 51.39
CA GLU A 7 19.99 -21.60 50.29
C GLU A 7 18.62 -21.71 49.60
N SER A 8 17.63 -20.94 50.08
CA SER A 8 16.37 -20.76 49.36
C SER A 8 16.65 -20.01 48.07
N TYR A 9 16.97 -20.74 47.00
CA TYR A 9 16.89 -20.22 45.65
C TYR A 9 15.45 -19.79 45.44
N LYS A 10 15.22 -18.48 45.52
CA LYS A 10 14.01 -17.83 45.05
C LYS A 10 13.88 -18.27 43.59
N SER A 11 12.96 -19.20 43.34
CA SER A 11 12.56 -19.63 42.01
C SER A 11 12.06 -18.37 41.31
N PHE A 12 12.97 -17.70 40.59
CA PHE A 12 12.58 -16.79 39.54
C PHE A 12 11.81 -17.66 38.57
N ASP A 13 10.53 -17.34 38.43
CA ASP A 13 9.58 -18.06 37.62
C ASP A 13 9.93 -17.83 36.14
N TYR A 14 10.98 -18.51 35.67
CA TYR A 14 11.42 -18.51 34.28
C TYR A 14 10.29 -18.96 33.34
N ASN A 15 9.27 -19.66 33.86
CA ASN A 15 8.09 -20.07 33.11
C ASN A 15 7.12 -18.90 32.83
N ALA A 16 6.96 -17.94 33.75
CA ALA A 16 6.09 -16.79 33.53
C ALA A 16 6.61 -15.88 32.40
N ASP A 17 7.94 -15.69 32.31
CA ASP A 17 8.57 -14.94 31.21
C ASP A 17 8.58 -15.73 29.89
N LEU A 18 8.62 -17.07 29.94
CA LEU A 18 8.50 -17.93 28.75
C LEU A 18 7.07 -18.02 28.21
N GLU A 19 6.05 -18.00 29.08
CA GLU A 19 4.64 -17.90 28.67
C GLU A 19 4.31 -16.50 28.11
N ALA A 20 4.92 -15.44 28.64
CA ALA A 20 4.86 -14.10 28.04
C ALA A 20 5.61 -14.00 26.69
N ALA A 21 6.54 -14.92 26.43
CA ALA A 21 7.27 -15.06 25.17
C ALA A 21 6.68 -16.15 24.25
N ALA A 22 5.51 -16.72 24.57
CA ALA A 22 4.85 -17.68 23.69
C ALA A 22 4.52 -16.99 22.36
N PRO A 23 4.93 -17.55 21.20
CA PRO A 23 4.66 -16.94 19.92
C PRO A 23 3.15 -16.79 19.73
N CYS A 24 2.72 -15.55 19.48
CA CYS A 24 1.33 -15.26 19.17
C CYS A 24 0.91 -15.96 17.88
N HIS A 25 0.25 -17.11 18.01
CA HIS A 25 -0.35 -17.78 16.87
C HIS A 25 -1.60 -17.02 16.41
N SER A 26 -1.43 -16.12 15.44
CA SER A 26 -2.52 -15.61 14.63
C SER A 26 -3.00 -16.72 13.70
N CYS A 27 -4.27 -17.13 13.84
CA CYS A 27 -4.91 -17.96 12.81
C CYS A 27 -5.28 -17.02 11.66
N ASN A 28 -4.84 -17.33 10.43
CA ASN A 28 -5.25 -16.58 9.25
C ASN A 28 -6.78 -16.70 9.10
N LEU A 29 -7.49 -15.60 9.34
CA LEU A 29 -8.94 -15.53 9.11
C LEU A 29 -9.25 -15.47 7.60
N LEU A 30 -8.30 -14.96 6.80
CA LEU A 30 -8.25 -15.15 5.35
C LEU A 30 -7.48 -16.41 5.02
N ASP A 31 -8.13 -17.55 5.20
CA ASP A 31 -7.65 -18.84 4.71
C ASP A 31 -8.03 -19.01 3.23
N ASP A 32 -7.77 -20.18 2.65
CA ASP A 32 -8.07 -20.52 1.24
C ASP A 32 -9.50 -20.15 0.79
N SER A 33 -10.44 -20.02 1.72
CA SER A 33 -11.84 -19.62 1.49
C SER A 33 -12.03 -18.18 0.99
N SER A 34 -11.03 -17.31 1.10
CA SER A 34 -11.10 -15.91 0.64
C SER A 34 -10.72 -15.73 -0.84
N LEU A 35 -10.09 -16.72 -1.46
CA LEU A 35 -9.66 -16.70 -2.85
C LEU A 35 -10.77 -16.36 -3.86
N PRO A 36 -12.00 -16.90 -3.74
CA PRO A 36 -13.10 -16.54 -4.64
C PRO A 36 -13.44 -15.04 -4.62
N PHE A 37 -13.35 -14.39 -3.45
CA PHE A 37 -13.59 -12.96 -3.32
C PHE A 37 -12.54 -12.15 -4.09
N PHE A 38 -11.26 -12.48 -3.93
CA PHE A 38 -10.16 -11.82 -4.64
C PHE A 38 -10.24 -12.01 -6.15
N ILE A 39 -10.61 -13.21 -6.63
CA ILE A 39 -10.85 -13.46 -8.06
C ILE A 39 -12.00 -12.59 -8.58
N LEU A 40 -13.12 -12.56 -7.87
CA LEU A 40 -14.31 -11.81 -8.29
C LEU A 40 -14.02 -10.30 -8.33
N ALA A 41 -13.33 -9.78 -7.30
CA ALA A 41 -12.86 -8.40 -7.26
C ALA A 41 -11.88 -8.08 -8.41
N SER A 42 -10.96 -8.99 -8.71
CA SER A 42 -10.01 -8.86 -9.83
C SER A 42 -10.74 -8.80 -11.18
N VAL A 43 -11.66 -9.73 -11.45
CA VAL A 43 -12.44 -9.77 -12.69
C VAL A 43 -13.27 -8.50 -12.87
N LEU A 44 -13.98 -8.08 -11.82
CA LEU A 44 -14.76 -6.83 -11.87
C LEU A 44 -13.87 -5.61 -12.08
N GLY A 45 -12.72 -5.55 -11.39
CA GLY A 45 -11.74 -4.47 -11.54
C GLY A 45 -11.18 -4.38 -12.95
N ILE A 46 -10.83 -5.52 -13.57
CA ILE A 46 -10.35 -5.59 -14.96
C ILE A 46 -11.43 -5.16 -15.94
N LEU A 47 -12.66 -5.68 -15.80
CA LEU A 47 -13.77 -5.35 -16.70
C LEU A 47 -14.16 -3.87 -16.61
N ALA A 48 -14.26 -3.32 -15.39
CA ALA A 48 -14.58 -1.92 -15.17
C ALA A 48 -13.47 -1.01 -15.73
N SER A 49 -12.20 -1.32 -15.43
CA SER A 49 -11.06 -0.55 -15.93
C SER A 49 -10.96 -0.62 -17.46
N GLY A 50 -11.21 -1.80 -18.03
CA GLY A 50 -11.25 -2.02 -19.48
C GLY A 50 -12.37 -1.26 -20.16
N ALA A 51 -13.57 -1.24 -19.58
CA ALA A 51 -14.70 -0.47 -20.10
C ALA A 51 -14.42 1.05 -20.06
N VAL A 52 -13.83 1.54 -18.96
CA VAL A 52 -13.40 2.94 -18.83
C VAL A 52 -12.32 3.28 -19.86
N LEU A 53 -11.28 2.44 -20.00
CA LEU A 53 -10.23 2.62 -21.00
C LEU A 53 -10.80 2.63 -22.42
N PHE A 54 -11.69 1.69 -22.72
CA PHE A 54 -12.36 1.62 -24.01
C PHE A 54 -13.14 2.90 -24.30
N ALA A 55 -13.94 3.39 -23.34
CA ALA A 55 -14.67 4.65 -23.46
C ALA A 55 -13.73 5.86 -23.65
N LEU A 56 -12.60 5.88 -22.91
CA LEU A 56 -11.61 6.96 -22.98
C LEU A 56 -10.76 6.93 -24.25
N LEU A 57 -10.50 5.76 -24.84
CA LEU A 57 -9.68 5.63 -26.05
C LEU A 57 -10.52 5.68 -27.34
N ARG A 58 -11.84 5.46 -27.25
CA ARG A 58 -12.73 5.48 -28.42
C ARG A 58 -12.67 6.86 -29.11
N PRO A 59 -12.46 6.89 -30.45
CA PRO A 59 -12.25 8.13 -31.21
C PRO A 59 -13.52 8.99 -31.42
N LEU A 60 -14.62 8.70 -30.72
CA LEU A 60 -15.92 9.36 -30.95
C LEU A 60 -16.02 10.80 -30.43
N PHE A 61 -15.08 11.25 -29.59
CA PHE A 61 -15.04 12.62 -29.10
C PHE A 61 -13.63 13.18 -29.27
N HIS A 62 -13.52 14.26 -30.05
CA HIS A 62 -12.32 15.05 -30.27
C HIS A 62 -11.52 15.15 -28.97
N TRP A 63 -10.28 14.66 -29.01
CA TRP A 63 -9.32 14.65 -27.89
C TRP A 63 -9.20 16.00 -27.16
N GLN A 64 -9.55 17.10 -27.82
CA GLN A 64 -9.51 18.47 -27.31
C GLN A 64 -10.63 18.85 -26.32
N LEU A 65 -11.76 18.12 -26.23
CA LEU A 65 -12.89 18.57 -25.37
C LEU A 65 -12.72 18.27 -23.87
N CYS A 66 -11.82 17.36 -23.48
CA CYS A 66 -11.65 16.95 -22.07
C CYS A 66 -10.16 16.94 -21.67
N PRO A 67 -9.61 18.04 -21.12
CA PRO A 67 -8.21 18.12 -20.70
C PRO A 67 -7.83 17.09 -19.61
N GLY A 68 -8.80 16.53 -18.88
CA GLY A 68 -8.59 15.51 -17.84
C GLY A 68 -8.55 14.06 -18.34
N ARG A 69 -8.82 13.80 -19.62
CA ARG A 69 -8.92 12.45 -20.21
C ARG A 69 -7.63 11.61 -20.10
N PRO A 70 -6.41 12.13 -20.34
CA PRO A 70 -5.20 11.31 -20.25
C PRO A 70 -4.89 10.86 -18.83
N ILE A 71 -5.12 11.71 -17.82
CA ILE A 71 -4.92 11.35 -16.41
C ILE A 71 -5.90 10.23 -16.00
N LEU A 72 -7.17 10.34 -16.41
CA LEU A 72 -8.18 9.31 -16.15
C LEU A 72 -7.82 7.98 -16.82
N ALA A 73 -7.26 8.01 -18.04
CA ALA A 73 -6.78 6.81 -18.70
C ALA A 73 -5.63 6.16 -17.92
N GLN A 74 -4.66 6.95 -17.44
CA GLN A 74 -3.56 6.43 -16.62
C GLN A 74 -4.03 5.84 -15.29
N LEU A 75 -5.04 6.45 -14.64
CA LEU A 75 -5.67 5.90 -13.43
C LEU A 75 -6.37 4.56 -13.72
N ALA A 76 -7.04 4.43 -14.88
CA ALA A 76 -7.66 3.18 -15.29
C ALA A 76 -6.62 2.10 -15.63
N VAL A 77 -5.48 2.47 -16.23
CA VAL A 77 -4.34 1.54 -16.40
C VAL A 77 -3.82 1.06 -15.06
N GLY A 78 -3.60 1.97 -14.10
CA GLY A 78 -3.18 1.61 -12.74
C GLY A 78 -4.18 0.69 -12.05
N SER A 79 -5.48 0.95 -12.21
CA SER A 79 -6.55 0.11 -11.63
C SER A 79 -6.59 -1.30 -12.25
N ALA A 80 -6.38 -1.39 -13.57
CA ALA A 80 -6.29 -2.68 -14.27
C ALA A 80 -5.07 -3.49 -13.82
N LEU A 81 -3.88 -2.86 -13.80
CA LEU A 81 -2.64 -3.52 -13.36
C LEU A 81 -2.73 -3.99 -11.91
N PHE A 82 -3.27 -3.14 -11.04
CA PHE A 82 -3.57 -3.51 -9.65
C PHE A 82 -4.47 -4.75 -9.59
N SER A 83 -5.59 -4.74 -10.31
CA SER A 83 -6.56 -5.83 -10.29
C SER A 83 -6.01 -7.16 -10.83
N ILE A 84 -5.13 -7.12 -11.84
CA ILE A 84 -4.53 -8.32 -12.44
C ILE A 84 -3.68 -9.11 -11.44
N VAL A 85 -2.97 -8.42 -10.55
CA VAL A 85 -2.04 -9.07 -9.61
C VAL A 85 -2.67 -9.49 -8.29
N VAL A 86 -3.89 -9.01 -7.99
CA VAL A 86 -4.63 -9.38 -6.76
C VAL A 86 -4.74 -10.91 -6.58
N PRO A 87 -5.15 -11.71 -7.59
CA PRO A 87 -5.26 -13.16 -7.41
C PRO A 87 -3.90 -13.86 -7.22
N ILE A 88 -2.83 -13.29 -7.74
CA ILE A 88 -1.45 -13.83 -7.59
C ILE A 88 -0.97 -13.63 -6.15
N LEU A 89 -1.36 -12.52 -5.53
CA LEU A 89 -1.02 -12.22 -4.14
C LEU A 89 -2.03 -12.79 -3.14
N ALA A 90 -3.17 -13.33 -3.61
CA ALA A 90 -4.25 -13.78 -2.76
C ALA A 90 -3.87 -15.06 -1.99
N PRO A 91 -4.23 -15.15 -0.70
CA PRO A 91 -4.12 -16.39 0.05
C PRO A 91 -5.01 -17.48 -0.57
N GLY A 92 -4.53 -18.72 -0.58
CA GLY A 92 -5.26 -19.88 -1.10
C GLY A 92 -4.94 -20.32 -2.52
N LEU A 93 -4.17 -19.54 -3.27
CA LEU A 93 -3.63 -20.01 -4.54
C LEU A 93 -2.34 -20.81 -4.26
N SER A 94 -2.48 -22.07 -3.85
CA SER A 94 -1.36 -22.93 -3.41
C SER A 94 -0.44 -23.41 -4.54
N SER A 95 -0.47 -22.78 -5.72
CA SER A 95 0.51 -23.08 -6.76
C SER A 95 1.88 -22.59 -6.27
N ALA A 96 2.94 -23.36 -6.53
CA ALA A 96 4.30 -23.05 -6.09
C ALA A 96 4.73 -21.65 -6.57
N HIS A 97 4.46 -20.62 -5.78
CA HIS A 97 4.85 -19.26 -6.08
C HIS A 97 6.36 -19.18 -6.08
N SER A 98 6.94 -18.73 -7.19
CA SER A 98 8.35 -18.39 -7.20
C SER A 98 8.53 -17.06 -6.48
N ILE A 99 9.67 -16.90 -5.80
CA ILE A 99 10.05 -15.61 -5.17
C ILE A 99 9.97 -14.45 -6.17
N ILE A 100 10.26 -14.72 -7.44
CA ILE A 100 10.19 -13.76 -8.54
C ILE A 100 8.73 -13.34 -8.82
N LEU A 101 7.79 -14.29 -8.85
CA LEU A 101 6.36 -13.98 -9.07
C LEU A 101 5.78 -13.18 -7.91
N CYS A 102 6.12 -13.51 -6.67
CA CYS A 102 5.70 -12.72 -5.51
C CYS A 102 6.29 -11.30 -5.54
N GLY A 103 7.59 -11.17 -5.84
CA GLY A 103 8.24 -9.87 -5.97
C GLY A 103 7.63 -9.01 -7.06
N LEU A 104 7.38 -9.58 -8.25
CA LEU A 104 6.70 -8.89 -9.34
C LEU A 104 5.25 -8.53 -8.99
N GLY A 105 4.53 -9.41 -8.31
CA GLY A 105 3.17 -9.16 -7.83
C GLY A 105 3.13 -7.92 -6.92
N TYR A 106 3.97 -7.91 -5.87
CA TYR A 106 4.08 -6.77 -4.97
C TYR A 106 4.55 -5.50 -5.69
N TRP A 107 5.47 -5.62 -6.64
CA TRP A 107 5.95 -4.49 -7.43
C TRP A 107 4.83 -3.82 -8.21
N VAL A 108 4.05 -4.62 -8.93
CA VAL A 108 2.95 -4.14 -9.76
C VAL A 108 1.82 -3.62 -8.88
N TRP A 109 1.53 -4.27 -7.76
CA TRP A 109 0.50 -3.87 -6.81
C TRP A 109 0.80 -2.49 -6.21
N TYR A 110 1.94 -2.35 -5.52
CA TYR A 110 2.34 -1.09 -4.89
C TYR A 110 2.73 -0.03 -5.92
N GLY A 111 3.41 -0.40 -6.99
CA GLY A 111 3.77 0.51 -8.08
C GLY A 111 2.54 1.14 -8.73
N SER A 112 1.49 0.34 -8.97
CA SER A 112 0.22 0.87 -9.50
C SER A 112 -0.49 1.77 -8.50
N ALA A 113 -0.45 1.46 -7.21
CA ALA A 113 -1.03 2.30 -6.16
C ALA A 113 -0.29 3.64 -6.03
N PHE A 114 1.04 3.63 -6.01
CA PHE A 114 1.85 4.85 -5.99
C PHE A 114 1.63 5.71 -7.24
N ALA A 115 1.53 5.09 -8.42
CA ALA A 115 1.25 5.81 -9.66
C ALA A 115 -0.10 6.54 -9.57
N GLN A 116 -1.14 5.87 -9.07
CA GLN A 116 -2.46 6.46 -8.87
C GLN A 116 -2.42 7.63 -7.86
N ALA A 117 -1.78 7.44 -6.71
CA ALA A 117 -1.63 8.50 -5.70
C ALA A 117 -0.91 9.74 -6.26
N LEU A 118 0.21 9.53 -6.97
CA LEU A 118 1.00 10.60 -7.56
C LEU A 118 0.23 11.31 -8.68
N LEU A 119 -0.54 10.60 -9.51
CA LEU A 119 -1.39 11.19 -10.55
C LEU A 119 -2.49 12.09 -9.94
N ILE A 120 -3.16 11.63 -8.87
CA ILE A 120 -4.20 12.40 -8.18
C ILE A 120 -3.59 13.64 -7.53
N GLY A 121 -2.45 13.50 -6.83
CA GLY A 121 -1.73 14.62 -6.23
C GLY A 121 -1.23 15.63 -7.26
N CYS A 122 -0.67 15.14 -8.38
CA CYS A 122 -0.22 15.96 -9.48
C CYS A 122 -1.37 16.78 -10.09
N ARG A 123 -2.52 16.14 -10.32
CA ARG A 123 -3.75 16.79 -10.79
C ARG A 123 -4.26 17.84 -9.80
N ALA A 124 -4.19 17.57 -8.49
CA ALA A 124 -4.59 18.53 -7.46
C ALA A 124 -3.71 19.80 -7.46
N CYS A 125 -2.40 19.64 -7.70
CA CYS A 125 -1.44 20.75 -7.73
C CYS A 125 -1.44 21.52 -9.05
N LEU A 126 -1.55 20.82 -10.17
CA LEU A 126 -1.35 21.37 -11.52
C LEU A 126 -2.65 21.54 -12.32
N GLY A 127 -3.80 21.06 -11.83
CA GLY A 127 -5.08 21.05 -12.54
C GLY A 127 -5.44 22.37 -13.24
N PRO A 128 -5.36 23.53 -12.57
CA PRO A 128 -5.63 24.83 -13.19
C PRO A 128 -4.65 25.22 -14.31
N LYS A 129 -3.41 24.70 -14.28
CA LYS A 129 -2.35 24.98 -15.27
C LYS A 129 -2.33 23.98 -16.42
N LEU A 130 -2.83 22.76 -16.21
CA LEU A 130 -2.92 21.70 -17.22
C LEU A 130 -3.93 22.01 -18.33
N GLY A 131 -4.96 22.82 -18.06
CA GLY A 131 -5.98 23.22 -19.05
C GLY A 131 -5.56 24.35 -19.99
N ALA A 132 -4.49 25.09 -19.68
CA ALA A 132 -4.05 26.26 -20.44
C ALA A 132 -2.85 25.92 -21.35
N GLY A 133 -3.10 25.20 -22.44
CA GLY A 133 -2.16 25.11 -23.57
C GLY A 133 -0.90 24.27 -23.34
N GLN A 134 -0.95 23.18 -22.57
CA GLN A 134 0.21 22.30 -22.41
C GLN A 134 0.59 21.55 -23.71
N SER A 135 1.89 21.46 -23.96
CA SER A 135 2.43 20.70 -25.09
C SER A 135 2.32 19.19 -24.84
N PRO A 136 2.01 18.38 -25.87
CA PRO A 136 1.92 16.92 -25.75
C PRO A 136 3.16 16.26 -25.14
N VAL A 137 4.34 16.84 -25.40
CA VAL A 137 5.64 16.36 -24.90
C VAL A 137 5.76 16.50 -23.38
N LEU A 138 5.29 17.63 -22.82
CA LEU A 138 5.33 17.85 -21.37
C LEU A 138 4.40 16.89 -20.64
N THR A 139 3.20 16.67 -21.19
CA THR A 139 2.23 15.71 -20.65
C THR A 139 2.79 14.28 -20.68
N LEU A 140 3.41 13.88 -21.79
CA LEU A 140 4.02 12.56 -21.90
C LEU A 140 5.18 12.39 -20.91
N GLY A 141 6.09 13.36 -20.86
CA GLY A 141 7.23 13.33 -19.93
C GLY A 141 6.79 13.26 -18.46
N LEU A 142 5.77 14.02 -18.08
CA LEU A 142 5.18 13.97 -16.74
C LEU A 142 4.59 12.59 -16.42
N THR A 143 3.82 12.01 -17.35
CA THR A 143 3.22 10.67 -17.13
C THR A 143 4.30 9.60 -16.99
N VAL A 144 5.30 9.58 -17.87
CA VAL A 144 6.42 8.63 -17.80
C VAL A 144 7.19 8.81 -16.50
N GLY A 145 7.50 10.06 -16.13
CA GLY A 145 8.19 10.38 -14.89
C GLY A 145 7.43 9.89 -13.64
N ILE A 146 6.10 10.03 -13.62
CA ILE A 146 5.26 9.54 -12.51
C ILE A 146 5.32 8.02 -12.41
N TRP A 147 5.19 7.30 -13.53
CA TRP A 147 5.26 5.84 -13.53
C TRP A 147 6.63 5.32 -13.12
N VAL A 148 7.70 5.97 -13.58
CA VAL A 148 9.08 5.63 -13.16
C VAL A 148 9.25 5.88 -11.67
N ALA A 149 8.81 7.03 -11.15
CA ALA A 149 8.87 7.32 -9.71
C ALA A 149 8.07 6.29 -8.90
N ALA A 150 6.87 5.93 -9.35
CA ALA A 150 6.03 4.93 -8.70
C ALA A 150 6.69 3.54 -8.68
N ALA A 151 7.29 3.13 -9.80
CA ALA A 151 8.04 1.88 -9.89
C ALA A 151 9.24 1.86 -8.94
N LEU A 152 9.96 2.98 -8.80
CA LEU A 152 11.07 3.14 -7.85
C LEU A 152 10.59 3.05 -6.40
N LEU A 153 9.45 3.67 -6.06
CA LEU A 153 8.83 3.55 -4.73
C LEU A 153 8.38 2.13 -4.40
N GLY A 154 8.06 1.33 -5.44
CA GLY A 154 7.76 -0.09 -5.31
C GLY A 154 8.98 -0.98 -5.11
N LEU A 155 10.20 -0.59 -5.48
CA LEU A 155 11.38 -1.47 -5.39
C LEU A 155 11.70 -2.01 -3.98
N PRO A 156 11.58 -1.23 -2.89
CA PRO A 156 11.94 -1.75 -1.57
C PRO A 156 11.11 -2.98 -1.17
N ILE A 157 9.83 -3.04 -1.55
CA ILE A 157 8.96 -4.18 -1.23
C ILE A 157 9.26 -5.40 -2.09
N THR A 158 9.66 -5.22 -3.35
CA THR A 158 10.03 -6.35 -4.23
C THR A 158 11.28 -7.05 -3.74
N LEU A 159 12.26 -6.26 -3.27
CA LEU A 159 13.50 -6.79 -2.74
C LEU A 159 13.28 -7.43 -1.37
N ALA A 160 12.24 -6.99 -0.64
CA ALA A 160 11.85 -7.51 0.66
C ALA A 160 10.82 -8.65 0.61
N SER A 161 10.40 -9.12 -0.57
CA SER A 161 9.44 -10.23 -0.68
C SER A 161 10.14 -11.60 -0.66
N ASP A 162 9.49 -12.57 -0.04
CA ASP A 162 9.94 -13.96 0.05
C ASP A 162 8.75 -14.93 -0.05
N THR A 163 9.02 -16.22 -0.17
CA THR A 163 7.99 -17.26 -0.18
C THR A 163 8.10 -18.16 1.04
N SER A 164 7.00 -18.33 1.77
CA SER A 164 6.91 -19.24 2.91
C SER A 164 5.70 -20.14 2.76
N ARG A 165 5.92 -21.46 2.75
CA ARG A 165 4.86 -22.48 2.61
C ARG A 165 3.93 -22.27 1.40
N GLY A 166 4.45 -21.74 0.29
CA GLY A 166 3.69 -21.49 -0.94
C GLY A 166 2.92 -20.16 -0.96
N LEU A 167 3.03 -19.33 0.10
CA LEU A 167 2.43 -18.01 0.21
C LEU A 167 3.47 -16.91 -0.03
N CYS A 168 3.05 -15.80 -0.64
CA CYS A 168 3.86 -14.60 -0.78
C CYS A 168 3.93 -13.84 0.54
N THR A 169 5.08 -13.86 1.20
CA THR A 169 5.30 -13.18 2.49
C THR A 169 6.35 -12.08 2.36
N LEU A 170 6.39 -11.15 3.30
CA LEU A 170 7.55 -10.26 3.42
C LEU A 170 8.68 -11.01 4.14
N ALA A 171 9.87 -11.01 3.56
CA ALA A 171 11.08 -11.62 4.08
C ALA A 171 11.39 -11.09 5.49
N SER A 172 11.19 -11.89 6.53
CA SER A 172 11.55 -11.54 7.91
C SER A 172 12.98 -11.99 8.26
N SER A 173 13.95 -11.79 7.35
CA SER A 173 15.35 -12.16 7.63
C SER A 173 16.14 -10.96 8.19
N ARG A 174 17.11 -11.25 9.07
CA ARG A 174 18.06 -10.28 9.67
C ARG A 174 18.86 -9.59 8.57
N GLY A 175 18.35 -8.48 8.04
CA GLY A 175 19.02 -7.67 7.01
C GLY A 175 18.07 -6.85 6.13
N LEU A 176 16.81 -7.29 5.96
CA LEU A 176 15.83 -6.60 5.10
C LEU A 176 14.94 -5.59 5.83
N GLY A 177 15.14 -5.39 7.14
CA GLY A 177 14.38 -4.42 7.94
C GLY A 177 14.48 -2.99 7.41
N ALA A 178 15.62 -2.59 6.83
CA ALA A 178 15.78 -1.27 6.21
C ALA A 178 14.91 -1.09 4.96
N LEU A 179 14.77 -2.13 4.13
CA LEU A 179 13.91 -2.11 2.93
C LEU A 179 12.43 -2.04 3.30
N GLN A 180 12.01 -2.85 4.28
CA GLN A 180 10.64 -2.83 4.81
C GLN A 180 10.30 -1.48 5.45
N SER A 181 11.22 -0.94 6.24
CA SER A 181 11.06 0.41 6.82
C SER A 181 11.00 1.48 5.75
N THR A 182 11.82 1.40 4.71
CA THR A 182 11.81 2.37 3.60
C THR A 182 10.48 2.32 2.87
N HIS A 183 9.97 1.11 2.62
CA HIS A 183 8.64 0.91 2.02
C HIS A 183 7.54 1.50 2.90
N ALA A 184 7.54 1.20 4.19
CA ALA A 184 6.54 1.73 5.13
C ALA A 184 6.58 3.26 5.20
N VAL A 185 7.77 3.86 5.23
CA VAL A 185 7.94 5.32 5.18
C VAL A 185 7.41 5.88 3.86
N ALA A 186 7.70 5.25 2.72
CA ALA A 186 7.17 5.65 1.43
C ALA A 186 5.63 5.60 1.40
N CYS A 187 5.03 4.52 1.88
CA CYS A 187 3.57 4.39 2.03
C CYS A 187 3.00 5.48 2.94
N PHE A 188 3.61 5.71 4.10
CA PHE A 188 3.15 6.74 5.04
C PHE A 188 3.23 8.15 4.43
N VAL A 189 4.34 8.48 3.77
CA VAL A 189 4.52 9.77 3.12
C VAL A 189 3.50 9.96 1.99
N VAL A 190 3.35 8.98 1.11
CA VAL A 190 2.52 9.13 -0.10
C VAL A 190 1.03 9.00 0.19
N PHE A 191 0.62 8.06 1.04
CA PHE A 191 -0.80 7.81 1.30
C PHE A 191 -1.37 8.66 2.45
N ILE A 192 -0.54 9.11 3.41
CA ILE A 192 -0.99 9.88 4.56
C ILE A 192 -0.49 11.34 4.50
N LEU A 193 0.81 11.57 4.65
CA LEU A 193 1.33 12.94 4.83
C LEU A 193 1.07 13.83 3.62
N TRP A 194 1.26 13.31 2.41
CA TRP A 194 1.08 14.06 1.18
C TRP A 194 -0.36 14.56 0.98
N PRO A 195 -1.41 13.72 1.01
CA PRO A 195 -2.78 14.19 0.89
C PRO A 195 -3.21 15.10 2.04
N LEU A 196 -2.81 14.81 3.29
CA LEU A 196 -3.08 15.71 4.42
C LEU A 196 -2.40 17.07 4.24
N GLY A 197 -1.15 17.10 3.78
CA GLY A 197 -0.40 18.32 3.51
C GLY A 197 -1.06 19.18 2.43
N LEU A 198 -1.55 18.56 1.36
CA LEU A 198 -2.30 19.24 0.30
C LEU A 198 -3.66 19.79 0.79
N MET A 199 -4.39 19.04 1.62
CA MET A 199 -5.62 19.53 2.26
C MET A 199 -5.35 20.69 3.22
N GLY A 200 -4.30 20.57 4.04
CA GLY A 200 -3.84 21.62 4.94
C GLY A 200 -3.42 22.88 4.19
N ALA A 201 -2.64 22.74 3.12
CA ALA A 201 -2.25 23.86 2.26
C ALA A 201 -3.46 24.54 1.61
N LYS A 202 -4.47 23.77 1.18
CA LYS A 202 -5.74 24.32 0.67
C LYS A 202 -6.49 25.10 1.75
N GLY A 203 -6.61 24.54 2.95
CA GLY A 203 -7.26 25.21 4.09
C GLY A 203 -6.54 26.50 4.48
N LEU A 204 -5.21 26.45 4.58
CA LEU A 204 -4.37 27.59 4.90
C LEU A 204 -4.48 28.70 3.84
N ARG A 205 -4.37 28.35 2.55
CA ARG A 205 -4.53 29.34 1.47
C ARG A 205 -5.92 29.97 1.45
N LYS A 206 -6.96 29.18 1.74
CA LYS A 206 -8.33 29.69 1.87
C LYS A 206 -8.47 30.65 3.06
N ALA A 207 -7.88 30.32 4.21
CA ALA A 207 -7.89 31.16 5.40
C ALA A 207 -7.12 32.48 5.20
N LEU A 208 -6.00 32.43 4.47
CA LEU A 208 -5.17 33.61 4.16
C LEU A 208 -5.68 34.42 2.95
N GLY A 209 -6.76 34.01 2.29
CA GLY A 209 -7.27 34.66 1.09
C GLY A 209 -6.35 34.56 -0.14
N TRP A 210 -5.37 33.65 -0.13
CA TRP A 210 -4.35 33.51 -1.17
C TRP A 210 -4.85 32.71 -2.38
N GLY A 211 -5.83 33.27 -3.09
CA GLY A 211 -6.31 32.78 -4.39
C GLY A 211 -6.72 31.29 -4.40
N PRO A 212 -6.81 30.65 -5.58
CA PRO A 212 -7.22 29.26 -5.70
C PRO A 212 -6.12 28.31 -5.18
N GLY A 213 -6.43 27.55 -4.13
CA GLY A 213 -5.60 26.48 -3.58
C GLY A 213 -5.63 25.18 -4.39
N PRO A 214 -4.98 24.10 -3.91
CA PRO A 214 -5.03 22.78 -4.53
C PRO A 214 -6.46 22.32 -4.83
N TRP A 215 -6.64 21.72 -6.00
CA TRP A 215 -7.94 21.18 -6.43
C TRP A 215 -8.21 19.84 -5.75
N VAL A 216 -9.42 19.72 -5.18
CA VAL A 216 -9.90 18.47 -4.58
C VAL A 216 -11.13 18.08 -5.36
N ASP A 217 -11.05 16.96 -6.07
CA ASP A 217 -12.14 16.36 -6.83
C ASP A 217 -12.51 14.98 -6.28
N ILE A 218 -13.47 14.29 -6.92
CA ILE A 218 -13.96 12.98 -6.49
C ILE A 218 -12.85 11.92 -6.42
N LEU A 219 -11.73 12.08 -7.14
CA LEU A 219 -10.64 11.10 -7.15
C LEU A 219 -9.94 11.01 -5.78
N TRP A 220 -10.09 12.03 -4.93
CA TRP A 220 -9.58 12.01 -3.56
C TRP A 220 -10.21 10.93 -2.68
N VAL A 221 -11.38 10.42 -3.05
CA VAL A 221 -12.00 9.26 -2.39
C VAL A 221 -11.07 8.05 -2.42
N TRP A 222 -10.18 7.95 -3.42
CA TRP A 222 -9.14 6.92 -3.48
C TRP A 222 -8.25 6.92 -2.21
N PHE A 223 -7.82 8.09 -1.72
CA PHE A 223 -7.01 8.16 -0.50
C PHE A 223 -7.76 7.67 0.73
N ILE A 224 -9.07 7.87 0.79
CA ILE A 224 -9.91 7.39 1.91
C ILE A 224 -9.88 5.86 1.98
N PHE A 225 -9.95 5.19 0.83
CA PHE A 225 -9.86 3.73 0.76
C PHE A 225 -8.46 3.19 1.07
N TRP A 226 -7.41 3.96 0.78
CA TRP A 226 -6.01 3.57 1.01
C TRP A 226 -5.46 3.97 2.39
N TRP A 227 -6.12 4.88 3.10
CA TRP A 227 -5.73 5.32 4.43
C TRP A 227 -5.65 4.20 5.47
N PRO A 228 -6.66 3.29 5.58
CA PRO A 228 -6.56 2.16 6.50
C PRO A 228 -5.29 1.35 6.28
N HIS A 229 -5.00 0.99 5.02
CA HIS A 229 -3.78 0.25 4.65
C HIS A 229 -2.49 0.97 5.09
N GLY A 230 -2.39 2.28 4.81
CA GLY A 230 -1.25 3.10 5.22
C GLY A 230 -1.09 3.21 6.74
N ILE A 231 -2.19 3.30 7.48
CA ILE A 231 -2.20 3.35 8.94
C ILE A 231 -1.73 2.02 9.53
N PHE A 232 -2.24 0.89 9.04
CA PHE A 232 -1.88 -0.43 9.55
C PHE A 232 -0.43 -0.78 9.25
N LEU A 233 0.09 -0.45 8.06
CA LEU A 233 1.51 -0.57 7.74
C LEU A 233 2.39 0.29 8.68
N GLY A 234 1.95 1.52 8.96
CA GLY A 234 2.61 2.39 9.93
C GLY A 234 2.66 1.77 11.31
N LEU A 235 1.52 1.27 11.80
CA LEU A 235 1.43 0.60 13.10
C LEU A 235 2.33 -0.64 13.17
N ASP A 236 2.31 -1.54 12.18
CA ASP A 236 3.21 -2.70 12.11
C ASP A 236 4.68 -2.29 12.20
N THR A 237 5.04 -1.21 11.52
CA THR A 237 6.39 -0.66 11.54
C THR A 237 6.77 -0.14 12.93
N LEU A 238 5.88 0.62 13.59
CA LEU A 238 6.12 1.10 14.96
C LEU A 238 6.26 -0.05 15.97
N VAL A 239 5.53 -1.14 15.75
CA VAL A 239 5.60 -2.36 16.57
C VAL A 239 6.92 -3.11 16.35
N ARG A 240 7.35 -3.29 15.09
CA ARG A 240 8.65 -3.88 14.75
C ARG A 240 9.82 -3.07 15.30
N PHE A 241 9.72 -1.75 15.32
CA PHE A 241 10.72 -0.86 15.91
C PHE A 241 10.64 -0.75 17.44
N ARG A 242 9.72 -1.49 18.10
CA ARG A 242 9.47 -1.43 19.55
C ARG A 242 9.13 -0.02 20.08
N ILE A 243 8.63 0.86 19.21
CA ILE A 243 8.17 2.20 19.59
C ILE A 243 6.81 2.08 20.29
N ILE A 244 5.96 1.19 19.79
CA ILE A 244 4.70 0.81 20.42
C ILE A 244 4.81 -0.67 20.79
N LEU A 245 4.68 -1.00 22.07
CA LEU A 245 4.46 -2.38 22.48
C LEU A 245 2.97 -2.67 22.42
N LEU A 246 2.57 -3.68 21.65
CA LEU A 246 1.20 -4.20 21.76
C LEU A 246 1.11 -5.01 23.05
N PRO A 247 0.25 -4.60 23.99
CA PRO A 247 0.20 -5.23 25.31
C PRO A 247 -0.49 -6.60 25.27
N THR A 248 -1.16 -6.95 24.17
CA THR A 248 -1.93 -8.19 24.06
C THR A 248 -1.75 -8.88 22.72
N CYS A 249 -1.81 -10.20 22.75
CA CYS A 249 -1.79 -11.05 21.56
C CYS A 249 -2.96 -10.76 20.61
N LEU A 250 -4.12 -10.38 21.16
CA LEU A 250 -5.31 -10.03 20.37
C LEU A 250 -5.08 -8.79 19.51
N ALA A 251 -4.43 -7.75 20.05
CA ALA A 251 -4.11 -6.56 19.28
C ALA A 251 -3.18 -6.90 18.09
N GLN A 252 -2.27 -7.87 18.27
CA GLN A 252 -1.31 -8.25 17.23
C GLN A 252 -2.00 -9.05 16.13
N LYS A 253 -2.93 -9.95 16.50
CA LYS A 253 -3.79 -10.66 15.55
C LYS A 253 -4.66 -9.73 14.71
N VAL A 254 -5.24 -8.70 15.34
CA VAL A 254 -6.07 -7.70 14.63
C VAL A 254 -5.22 -6.90 13.65
N LEU A 255 -4.00 -6.51 14.05
CA LEU A 255 -3.07 -5.82 13.18
C LEU A 255 -2.63 -6.69 11.98
N ASP A 256 -2.27 -7.95 12.24
CA ASP A 256 -1.91 -8.92 11.18
C ASP A 256 -3.08 -9.16 10.22
N LEU A 257 -4.31 -9.23 10.71
CA LEU A 257 -5.51 -9.37 9.89
C LEU A 257 -5.68 -8.17 8.96
N LEU A 258 -5.55 -6.96 9.49
CA LEU A 258 -5.79 -5.71 8.77
C LEU A 258 -4.69 -5.39 7.74
N LEU A 259 -3.51 -5.99 7.86
CA LEU A 259 -2.44 -5.90 6.85
C LEU A 259 -2.70 -6.78 5.62
N HIS A 260 -3.56 -7.80 5.73
CA HIS A 260 -3.90 -8.74 4.65
C HIS A 260 -5.23 -8.39 3.93
N LEU A 261 -5.94 -7.35 4.39
CA LEU A 261 -7.21 -6.83 3.84
C LEU A 261 -6.97 -5.60 2.98
#